data_AF-A0A8J2WCD4-F1
#
_entry.id   AF-A0A8J2WCD4-F1
#
_cell.length_a   1.000
_cell.length_b   1.000
_cell.length_c   1.000
_cell.angle_alpha   90.00
_cell.angle_beta   90.00
_cell.angle_gamma   90.00
#
_symmetry.space_group_name_H-M   'P 1'
#
loop_
_entity.id
_entity.type
_entity.pdbx_description
1 polymer ?
#
loop_
_entity_poly.entity_id
_entity_poly.type
_entity_poly.pdbx_seq_one_letter_code
_entity_poly.pdbx_strand_id
1 'polypeptide(L)'
;MSQAFISNNLQLVRRMISEFISNSDSISASRFSLLSATLDSEQTFLFVTATHFSPRPFFGFSWEKRPEILFSSILLSQNFVVSTEEQLNRALDLMRRLPPQQIEKNLSDLIDLVPELCEDLLSSVDQPLKIARDKREGKDYLLCDYNRDGDSYRSPWSNTYEPALEDGTLPTDRLRRLEVEANAAFDQYRQMYFEGGVSSVYLWDLDHGFAGVILIKRAGDGARNIKGCWDSIHVIEVQEKSTGRSAHYKLTSTVMLWLQTSRPGSGTMNLGGSLTRQMEQDGTVSEPTSHIVNMGRLVEDMENKIRHTLNEIYFGKTKDIVNGLRSIQPLADQKQKQAFSEDLANALQKRQGKSDP
;
A
#
# COMPACT_ATOMS: atom_id res chain seq x y z
N MET A 1 12.63 -19.63 22.57
CA MET A 1 12.20 -20.53 21.47
C MET A 1 13.34 -20.96 20.54
N SER A 2 14.62 -21.00 20.98
CA SER A 2 15.75 -21.23 20.06
C SER A 2 16.50 -22.57 20.20
N GLN A 3 16.54 -23.24 21.36
CA GLN A 3 17.29 -24.51 21.46
C GLN A 3 16.49 -25.76 21.05
N ALA A 4 15.19 -25.80 21.33
CA ALA A 4 14.34 -26.94 20.96
C ALA A 4 14.15 -27.06 19.44
N PHE A 5 14.07 -25.93 18.73
CA PHE A 5 13.97 -25.89 17.27
C PHE A 5 15.25 -26.39 16.58
N ILE A 6 16.42 -26.00 17.12
CA ILE A 6 17.73 -26.47 16.61
C ILE A 6 17.91 -27.97 16.87
N SER A 7 17.55 -28.47 18.05
CA SER A 7 17.64 -29.90 18.39
C SER A 7 16.73 -30.77 17.50
N ASN A 8 15.49 -30.34 17.27
CA ASN A 8 14.54 -31.06 16.43
C ASN A 8 14.97 -31.10 14.96
N ASN A 9 15.52 -29.99 14.43
CA ASN A 9 16.05 -29.95 13.07
C ASN A 9 17.32 -30.81 12.91
N LEU A 10 18.21 -30.86 13.90
CA LEU A 10 19.37 -31.75 13.89
C LEU A 10 18.96 -33.24 13.92
N GLN A 11 17.92 -33.59 14.67
CA GLN A 11 17.38 -34.94 14.66
C GLN A 11 16.73 -35.30 13.32
N LEU A 12 16.00 -34.38 12.70
CA LEU A 12 15.38 -34.58 11.40
C LEU A 12 16.42 -34.79 10.29
N VAL A 13 17.46 -33.96 10.27
CA VAL A 13 18.58 -34.08 9.30
C VAL A 13 19.36 -35.38 9.52
N ARG A 14 19.61 -35.80 10.77
CA ARG A 14 20.21 -37.11 11.06
C ARG A 14 19.35 -38.27 10.55
N ARG A 15 18.02 -38.16 10.66
CA ARG A 15 17.08 -39.18 10.19
C ARG A 15 17.09 -39.29 8.66
N MET A 16 17.04 -38.16 7.95
CA MET A 16 17.13 -38.13 6.49
C MET A 16 18.46 -38.69 5.96
N ILE A 17 19.57 -38.35 6.61
CA ILE A 17 20.89 -38.88 6.23
C ILE A 17 20.96 -40.39 6.51
N SER A 18 20.42 -40.86 7.63
CA SER A 18 20.37 -42.30 7.94
C SER A 18 19.51 -43.09 6.95
N GLU A 19 18.36 -42.54 6.53
CA GLU A 19 17.48 -43.15 5.52
C GLU A 19 18.17 -43.18 4.14
N PHE A 20 18.83 -42.09 3.76
CA PHE A 20 19.61 -42.03 2.51
C PHE A 20 20.74 -43.05 2.49
N ILE A 21 21.47 -43.21 3.60
CA ILE A 21 22.55 -44.21 3.71
C ILE A 21 21.99 -45.64 3.68
N SER A 22 20.87 -45.89 4.35
CA SER A 22 20.24 -47.22 4.39
C SER A 22 19.72 -47.71 3.04
N ASN A 23 19.39 -46.79 2.13
CA ASN A 23 18.94 -47.10 0.77
C ASN A 23 20.08 -47.20 -0.26
N SER A 24 21.34 -47.06 0.18
CA SER A 24 22.51 -47.16 -0.69
C SER A 24 23.33 -48.41 -0.37
N ASP A 25 23.16 -49.47 -1.17
CA ASP A 25 23.78 -50.80 -0.96
C ASP A 25 25.33 -50.85 -1.04
N SER A 26 26.00 -49.69 -1.12
CA SER A 26 27.46 -49.61 -1.32
C SER A 26 28.20 -48.67 -0.36
N ILE A 27 27.53 -48.05 0.62
CA ILE A 27 28.14 -47.03 1.47
C ILE A 27 28.14 -47.47 2.94
N SER A 28 29.31 -47.83 3.47
CA SER A 28 29.51 -48.03 4.90
C SER A 28 29.38 -46.70 5.65
N ALA A 29 28.42 -46.62 6.58
CA ALA A 29 28.10 -45.44 7.41
C ALA A 29 29.25 -44.90 8.27
N SER A 30 30.41 -45.57 8.31
CA SER A 30 31.54 -45.27 9.21
C SER A 30 32.46 -44.13 8.77
N ARG A 31 32.18 -43.44 7.65
CA ARG A 31 33.16 -42.52 7.00
C ARG A 31 32.71 -41.08 6.79
N PHE A 32 31.67 -40.63 7.48
CA PHE A 32 31.23 -39.22 7.45
C PHE A 32 31.44 -38.54 8.80
N SER A 33 32.16 -37.41 8.81
CA SER A 33 32.23 -36.52 9.97
C SER A 33 31.33 -35.31 9.75
N LEU A 34 30.43 -35.07 10.71
CA LEU A 34 29.59 -33.87 10.78
C LEU A 34 30.32 -32.81 11.62
N LEU A 35 30.64 -31.67 11.01
CA LEU A 35 31.21 -30.50 11.69
C LEU A 35 30.20 -29.36 11.65
N SER A 36 29.84 -28.83 12.82
CA SER A 36 29.03 -27.61 12.92
C SER A 36 29.91 -26.43 13.31
N ALA A 37 29.79 -25.31 12.60
CA ALA A 37 30.42 -24.05 12.97
C ALA A 37 29.34 -22.97 13.11
N THR A 38 29.35 -22.27 14.25
CA THR A 38 28.42 -21.17 14.55
C THR A 38 29.20 -19.87 14.39
N LEU A 39 28.78 -19.01 13.44
CA LEU A 39 29.47 -17.75 13.16
C LEU A 39 28.86 -16.56 13.92
N ASP A 40 27.58 -16.63 14.31
CA ASP A 40 26.96 -15.77 15.32
C ASP A 40 25.59 -16.32 15.77
N SER A 41 24.92 -15.66 16.73
CA SER A 41 23.72 -16.17 17.44
C SER A 41 22.51 -16.56 16.57
N GLU A 42 22.54 -16.31 15.26
CA GLU A 42 21.46 -16.64 14.33
C GLU A 42 21.90 -17.52 13.13
N GLN A 43 23.18 -17.92 13.03
CA GLN A 43 23.64 -18.74 11.90
C GLN A 43 24.54 -19.90 12.35
N THR A 44 24.07 -21.12 12.12
CA THR A 44 24.83 -22.36 12.29
C THR A 44 25.02 -23.04 10.93
N PHE A 45 26.27 -23.26 10.54
CA PHE A 45 26.64 -23.95 9.31
C PHE A 45 27.00 -25.42 9.62
N LEU A 46 26.46 -26.35 8.83
CA LEU A 46 26.71 -27.79 8.94
C LEU A 46 27.52 -28.25 7.73
N PHE A 47 28.72 -28.76 7.98
CA PHE A 47 29.62 -29.32 6.99
C PHE A 47 29.69 -30.84 7.15
N VAL A 48 29.53 -31.55 6.04
CA VAL A 48 29.76 -33.00 5.98
C VAL A 48 31.00 -33.23 5.13
N THR A 49 32.04 -33.80 5.73
CA THR A 49 33.28 -34.16 5.02
C THR A 49 33.43 -35.68 4.98
N ALA A 50 33.81 -36.21 3.82
CA ALA A 50 34.17 -37.61 3.64
C ALA A 50 35.70 -37.73 3.51
N THR A 51 36.32 -38.60 4.30
CA THR A 51 37.79 -38.76 4.32
C THR A 51 38.28 -40.01 3.58
N HIS A 52 39.14 -39.77 2.57
CA HIS A 52 40.11 -40.66 1.91
C HIS A 52 39.64 -41.85 1.03
N PHE A 53 40.01 -41.79 -0.26
CA PHE A 53 40.08 -42.91 -1.21
C PHE A 53 41.57 -43.26 -1.44
N SER A 54 42.00 -44.52 -1.26
CA SER A 54 43.35 -44.97 -1.63
C SER A 54 43.30 -45.85 -2.90
N PRO A 55 44.17 -45.68 -3.91
CA PRO A 55 44.12 -46.46 -5.14
C PRO A 55 44.99 -47.72 -5.05
N ARG A 56 44.50 -48.86 -5.57
CA ARG A 56 45.35 -49.98 -6.03
C ARG A 56 45.02 -50.28 -7.50
N PRO A 57 46.02 -50.50 -8.37
CA PRO A 57 45.81 -50.60 -9.81
C PRO A 57 45.71 -52.06 -10.28
N PHE A 58 44.77 -52.37 -11.17
CA PHE A 58 44.90 -53.51 -12.10
C PHE A 58 44.31 -53.15 -13.47
N PHE A 59 45.23 -53.04 -14.43
CA PHE A 59 45.16 -53.14 -15.89
C PHE A 59 43.97 -52.57 -16.68
N GLY A 60 44.28 -51.48 -17.38
CA GLY A 60 44.12 -51.41 -18.84
C GLY A 60 42.85 -50.72 -19.35
N PHE A 61 42.85 -49.39 -19.43
CA PHE A 61 42.40 -48.59 -20.59
C PHE A 61 42.67 -47.10 -20.30
N SER A 62 43.06 -46.35 -21.32
CA SER A 62 43.47 -44.93 -21.27
C SER A 62 42.37 -44.02 -20.72
N TRP A 63 42.66 -43.28 -19.64
CA TRP A 63 41.80 -42.21 -19.12
C TRP A 63 42.43 -40.86 -19.41
N GLU A 64 41.99 -40.22 -20.49
CA GLU A 64 42.30 -38.83 -20.80
C GLU A 64 41.26 -37.92 -20.11
N LYS A 65 41.75 -37.14 -19.13
CA LYS A 65 41.16 -35.91 -18.55
C LYS A 65 39.74 -35.98 -17.93
N ARG A 66 39.81 -36.20 -16.60
CA ARG A 66 39.07 -35.58 -15.48
C ARG A 66 37.58 -35.95 -15.29
N PRO A 67 37.22 -36.46 -14.09
CA PRO A 67 35.90 -37.00 -13.82
C PRO A 67 34.89 -35.88 -13.53
N GLU A 68 33.77 -35.94 -14.23
CA GLU A 68 32.50 -35.43 -13.77
C GLU A 68 32.19 -36.02 -12.40
N ILE A 69 32.43 -35.25 -11.34
CA ILE A 69 31.81 -35.49 -10.05
C ILE A 69 30.46 -34.80 -10.14
N LEU A 70 29.41 -35.63 -10.11
CA LEU A 70 28.03 -35.26 -9.82
C LEU A 70 27.97 -34.31 -8.62
N PHE A 71 28.11 -33.01 -8.88
CA PHE A 71 27.65 -31.91 -8.03
C PHE A 71 26.16 -31.69 -8.29
N SER A 72 25.39 -32.78 -8.35
CA SER A 72 23.94 -32.69 -8.25
C SER A 72 23.59 -32.57 -6.77
N SER A 73 22.88 -31.50 -6.43
CA SER A 73 22.01 -31.39 -5.25
C SER A 73 22.71 -31.48 -3.89
N ILE A 74 23.19 -30.35 -3.39
CA ILE A 74 22.75 -29.64 -2.17
C ILE A 74 23.44 -28.27 -2.21
N LEU A 75 23.18 -27.49 -3.27
CA LEU A 75 23.01 -26.06 -3.05
C LEU A 75 21.62 -25.97 -2.46
N LEU A 76 21.52 -26.15 -1.14
CA LEU A 76 20.36 -25.68 -0.39
C LEU A 76 20.31 -24.19 -0.69
N SER A 77 19.50 -23.88 -1.69
CA SER A 77 18.96 -22.58 -1.97
C SER A 77 18.59 -21.97 -0.63
N GLN A 78 19.44 -21.09 -0.13
CA GLN A 78 18.94 -19.86 0.46
C GLN A 78 18.25 -19.09 -0.67
N ASN A 79 17.19 -19.66 -1.23
CA ASN A 79 16.07 -18.83 -1.64
C ASN A 79 15.63 -18.26 -0.31
N PHE A 80 16.07 -17.04 -0.07
CA PHE A 80 15.46 -16.14 0.88
C PHE A 80 14.00 -16.06 0.41
N VAL A 81 13.17 -16.99 0.88
CA VAL A 81 11.73 -16.93 0.68
C VAL A 81 11.30 -15.76 1.54
N VAL A 82 11.43 -14.55 0.98
CA VAL A 82 10.75 -13.36 1.48
C VAL A 82 9.30 -13.80 1.65
N SER A 83 8.74 -13.71 2.85
CA SER A 83 7.32 -14.04 3.02
C SER A 83 6.50 -13.14 2.09
N THR A 84 5.39 -13.66 1.55
CA THR A 84 4.49 -12.90 0.68
C THR A 84 4.09 -11.56 1.32
N GLU A 85 3.90 -11.55 2.64
CA GLU A 85 3.65 -10.34 3.44
C GLU A 85 4.83 -9.34 3.42
N GLU A 86 6.07 -9.80 3.54
CA GLU A 86 7.25 -8.93 3.45
C GLU A 86 7.42 -8.39 2.03
N GLN A 87 7.11 -9.18 0.99
CA GLN A 87 7.10 -8.71 -0.39
C GLN A 87 6.04 -7.62 -0.61
N LEU A 88 4.81 -7.82 -0.10
CA LEU A 88 3.74 -6.84 -0.17
C LEU A 88 4.15 -5.53 0.52
N ASN A 89 4.72 -5.61 1.73
CA ASN A 89 5.19 -4.43 2.45
C ASN A 89 6.26 -3.64 1.66
N ARG A 90 7.20 -4.34 1.01
CA ARG A 90 8.22 -3.73 0.16
C ARG A 90 7.63 -3.14 -1.13
N ALA A 91 6.65 -3.81 -1.73
CA ALA A 91 5.93 -3.35 -2.91
C ALA A 91 5.15 -2.06 -2.61
N LEU A 92 4.45 -2.00 -1.47
CA LEU A 92 3.78 -0.80 -1.00
C LEU A 92 4.77 0.33 -0.66
N ASP A 93 5.92 0.03 -0.07
CA ASP A 93 6.97 1.03 0.16
C ASP A 93 7.54 1.59 -1.15
N LEU A 94 7.71 0.74 -2.17
CA LEU A 94 8.15 1.17 -3.49
C LEU A 94 7.13 2.14 -4.14
N MET A 95 5.83 1.83 -4.06
CA MET A 95 4.77 2.70 -4.59
C MET A 95 4.70 4.07 -3.88
N ARG A 96 5.14 4.18 -2.63
CA ARG A 96 5.26 5.47 -1.92
C ARG A 96 6.47 6.30 -2.36
N ARG A 97 7.44 5.72 -3.06
CA ARG A 97 8.69 6.36 -3.48
C ARG A 97 8.73 6.68 -4.97
N LEU A 98 8.08 5.85 -5.79
CA LEU A 98 8.04 6.06 -7.23
C LEU A 98 7.23 7.33 -7.58
N PRO A 99 7.53 7.99 -8.72
CA PRO A 99 6.80 9.19 -9.13
C PRO A 99 5.29 8.91 -9.27
N PRO A 100 4.43 9.64 -8.53
CA PRO A 100 2.99 9.38 -8.52
C PRO A 100 2.31 9.69 -9.86
N GLN A 101 2.95 10.45 -10.75
CA GLN A 101 2.46 10.71 -12.10
C GLN A 101 2.45 9.46 -13.00
N GLN A 102 3.18 8.42 -12.62
CA GLN A 102 3.28 7.16 -13.36
C GLN A 102 2.62 6.00 -12.60
N ILE A 103 1.74 6.29 -11.64
CA ILE A 103 1.18 5.28 -10.74
C ILE A 103 0.54 4.08 -11.47
N GLU A 104 -0.23 4.32 -12.54
CA GLU A 104 -0.84 3.23 -13.33
C GLU A 104 0.22 2.32 -13.96
N LYS A 105 1.26 2.92 -14.55
CA LYS A 105 2.37 2.17 -15.15
C LYS A 105 3.18 1.44 -14.09
N ASN A 106 3.53 2.12 -13.00
CA ASN A 106 4.30 1.55 -11.90
C ASN A 106 3.59 0.34 -11.30
N LEU A 107 2.26 0.41 -11.15
CA LEU A 107 1.45 -0.70 -10.64
C LEU A 107 1.43 -1.87 -11.64
N SER A 108 1.25 -1.59 -12.93
CA SER A 108 1.33 -2.62 -13.98
C SER A 108 2.69 -3.31 -13.99
N ASP A 109 3.78 -2.54 -14.00
CA ASP A 109 5.15 -3.06 -14.01
C ASP A 109 5.45 -3.88 -12.73
N LEU A 110 4.84 -3.50 -11.59
CA LEU A 110 4.98 -4.20 -10.31
C LEU A 110 4.20 -5.52 -10.27
N ILE A 111 3.01 -5.55 -10.87
CA ILE A 111 2.21 -6.78 -11.05
C ILE A 111 2.96 -7.74 -11.99
N ASP A 112 3.55 -7.24 -13.08
CA ASP A 112 4.36 -8.06 -13.98
C ASP A 112 5.59 -8.64 -13.29
N LEU A 113 6.17 -7.90 -12.34
CA LEU A 113 7.34 -8.32 -11.57
C LEU A 113 7.00 -9.37 -10.50
N VAL A 114 5.87 -9.22 -9.81
CA VAL A 114 5.41 -10.13 -8.76
C VAL A 114 3.92 -10.46 -8.95
N PRO A 115 3.58 -11.35 -9.91
CA PRO A 115 2.18 -11.64 -10.24
C PRO A 115 1.37 -12.24 -9.09
N GLU A 116 2.05 -12.91 -8.15
CA GLU A 116 1.42 -13.51 -6.96
C GLU A 116 0.75 -12.47 -6.04
N LEU A 117 1.18 -11.21 -6.11
CA LEU A 117 0.62 -10.11 -5.31
C LEU A 117 -0.45 -9.29 -6.05
N CYS A 118 -0.91 -9.73 -7.23
CA CYS A 118 -1.82 -8.94 -8.07
C CYS A 118 -3.07 -8.47 -7.32
N GLU A 119 -3.78 -9.37 -6.65
CA GLU A 119 -5.02 -9.05 -5.91
C GLU A 119 -4.75 -8.15 -4.70
N ASP A 120 -3.68 -8.43 -3.94
CA ASP A 120 -3.29 -7.62 -2.77
C ASP A 120 -2.86 -6.21 -3.19
N LEU A 121 -2.16 -6.07 -4.32
CA LEU A 121 -1.72 -4.78 -4.83
C LEU A 121 -2.87 -3.94 -5.36
N LEU A 122 -3.78 -4.54 -6.14
CA LEU A 122 -4.96 -3.83 -6.65
C LEU A 122 -5.88 -3.39 -5.50
N SER A 123 -6.03 -4.20 -4.45
CA SER A 123 -6.85 -3.84 -3.29
C SER A 123 -6.20 -2.83 -2.34
N SER A 124 -4.86 -2.72 -2.33
CA SER A 124 -4.11 -1.88 -1.39
C SER A 124 -3.55 -0.59 -2.00
N VAL A 125 -3.41 -0.51 -3.32
CA VAL A 125 -2.82 0.63 -4.02
C VAL A 125 -3.90 1.42 -4.75
N ASP A 126 -4.26 2.56 -4.18
CA ASP A 126 -5.22 3.47 -4.80
C ASP A 126 -4.70 3.98 -6.16
N GLN A 127 -5.57 3.97 -7.18
CA GLN A 127 -5.29 4.49 -8.52
C GLN A 127 -6.11 5.77 -8.81
N PRO A 128 -5.66 6.63 -9.74
CA PRO A 128 -6.45 7.77 -10.19
C PRO A 128 -7.80 7.31 -10.74
N LEU A 129 -8.86 7.98 -10.30
CA LEU A 129 -10.22 7.59 -10.65
C LEU A 129 -10.48 7.82 -12.14
N LYS A 130 -11.10 6.83 -12.79
CA LYS A 130 -11.54 6.90 -14.18
C LYS A 130 -13.03 7.20 -14.25
N ILE A 131 -13.45 7.91 -15.28
CA ILE A 131 -14.85 8.25 -15.52
C ILE A 131 -15.38 7.31 -16.60
N ALA A 132 -16.51 6.66 -16.31
CA ALA A 132 -17.33 5.98 -17.29
C ALA A 132 -18.70 6.65 -17.38
N ARG A 133 -19.45 6.35 -18.44
CA ARG A 133 -20.80 6.88 -18.64
C ARG A 133 -21.81 5.75 -18.67
N ASP A 134 -22.80 5.85 -17.79
CA ASP A 134 -23.95 4.95 -17.79
C ASP A 134 -24.77 5.21 -19.05
N LYS A 135 -24.85 4.21 -19.94
CA LYS A 135 -25.57 4.30 -21.21
C LYS A 135 -27.10 4.33 -21.02
N ARG A 136 -27.63 3.81 -19.91
CA ARG A 136 -29.07 3.75 -19.62
C ARG A 136 -29.56 5.07 -19.02
N GLU A 137 -28.86 5.57 -18.01
CA GLU A 137 -29.23 6.78 -17.27
C GLU A 137 -28.58 8.05 -17.84
N GLY A 138 -27.59 7.91 -18.73
CA GLY A 138 -26.90 9.03 -19.36
C GLY A 138 -26.01 9.84 -18.41
N LYS A 139 -25.66 9.30 -17.24
CA LYS A 139 -24.89 9.94 -16.18
C LYS A 139 -23.49 9.35 -16.06
N ASP A 140 -22.53 10.21 -15.72
CA ASP A 140 -21.15 9.78 -15.49
C ASP A 140 -21.03 9.12 -14.11
N TYR A 141 -20.11 8.15 -13.98
CA TYR A 141 -19.79 7.48 -12.73
C TYR A 141 -18.29 7.16 -12.66
N LEU A 142 -17.79 6.89 -11.46
CA LEU A 142 -16.37 6.66 -11.19
C LEU A 142 -16.06 5.18 -11.07
N LEU A 143 -14.92 4.80 -11.66
CA LEU A 143 -14.41 3.43 -11.64
C LEU A 143 -13.33 3.28 -10.57
N CYS A 144 -13.45 2.23 -9.77
CA CYS A 144 -12.44 1.74 -8.84
C CYS A 144 -12.57 0.22 -8.70
N ASP A 145 -11.69 -0.42 -7.93
CA ASP A 145 -11.76 -1.87 -7.73
C ASP A 145 -13.01 -2.30 -6.93
N TYR A 146 -13.58 -1.43 -6.09
CA TYR A 146 -14.77 -1.74 -5.28
C TYR A 146 -16.08 -1.83 -6.06
N ASN A 147 -16.12 -1.32 -7.31
CA ASN A 147 -17.28 -1.51 -8.19
C ASN A 147 -16.94 -2.36 -9.43
N ARG A 148 -15.81 -3.06 -9.40
CA ARG A 148 -15.32 -3.92 -10.46
C ARG A 148 -15.67 -5.38 -10.16
N ASP A 149 -16.06 -6.10 -11.19
CA ASP A 149 -16.18 -7.57 -11.17
C ASP A 149 -15.64 -8.09 -12.50
N GLY A 150 -14.58 -8.92 -12.45
CA GLY A 150 -13.78 -9.25 -13.62
C GLY A 150 -13.29 -8.00 -14.36
N ASP A 151 -13.72 -7.80 -15.61
CA ASP A 151 -13.40 -6.62 -16.43
C ASP A 151 -14.56 -5.63 -16.59
N SER A 152 -15.60 -5.80 -15.78
CA SER A 152 -16.81 -4.97 -15.86
C SER A 152 -16.98 -4.11 -14.62
N TYR A 153 -17.64 -2.97 -14.78
CA TYR A 153 -17.87 -2.03 -13.69
C TYR A 153 -19.35 -1.74 -13.50
N ARG A 154 -19.82 -1.82 -12.25
CA ARG A 154 -21.20 -1.55 -11.86
C ARG A 154 -21.45 -0.04 -11.81
N SER A 155 -22.47 0.42 -12.53
CA SER A 155 -22.95 1.79 -12.42
C SER A 155 -23.78 1.99 -11.14
N PRO A 156 -23.58 3.08 -10.38
CA PRO A 156 -24.40 3.38 -9.21
C PRO A 156 -25.82 3.84 -9.59
N TRP A 157 -26.06 4.20 -10.85
CA TRP A 157 -27.34 4.72 -11.33
C TRP A 157 -28.27 3.59 -11.76
N SER A 158 -27.87 2.83 -12.79
CA SER A 158 -28.65 1.70 -13.32
C SER A 158 -28.50 0.39 -12.54
N ASN A 159 -27.53 0.30 -11.64
CA ASN A 159 -27.15 -0.93 -10.94
C ASN A 159 -26.74 -2.08 -11.88
N THR A 160 -26.24 -1.78 -13.08
CA THR A 160 -25.79 -2.79 -14.04
C THR A 160 -24.30 -2.66 -14.35
N TYR A 161 -23.67 -3.80 -14.62
CA TYR A 161 -22.29 -3.89 -15.07
C TYR A 161 -22.15 -3.53 -16.55
N GLU A 162 -21.05 -2.84 -16.88
CA GLU A 162 -20.61 -2.62 -18.26
C GLU A 162 -19.12 -3.02 -18.37
N PRO A 163 -18.75 -3.96 -19.28
CA PRO A 163 -19.64 -4.81 -20.10
C PRO A 163 -20.66 -5.62 -19.29
N ALA A 164 -21.72 -6.11 -19.93
CA ALA A 164 -22.79 -6.82 -19.23
C ALA A 164 -22.27 -8.15 -18.64
N LEU A 165 -22.57 -8.38 -17.36
CA LEU A 165 -22.31 -9.62 -16.64
C LEU A 165 -23.62 -10.21 -16.12
N GLU A 166 -23.74 -11.54 -16.18
CA GLU A 166 -24.93 -12.26 -15.69
C GLU A 166 -24.83 -12.57 -14.19
N ASP A 167 -23.62 -12.77 -13.67
CA ASP A 167 -23.30 -13.22 -12.31
C ASP A 167 -22.53 -12.18 -11.49
N GLY A 168 -22.62 -10.90 -11.88
CA GLY A 168 -21.97 -9.81 -11.16
C GLY A 168 -22.48 -9.66 -9.72
N THR A 169 -21.56 -9.36 -8.80
CA THR A 169 -21.87 -9.12 -7.39
C THR A 169 -22.76 -7.89 -7.19
N LEU A 170 -23.92 -8.07 -6.54
CA LEU A 170 -24.88 -6.99 -6.29
C LEU A 170 -25.14 -6.81 -4.80
N PRO A 171 -25.33 -5.57 -4.31
CA PRO A 171 -25.75 -5.34 -2.92
C PRO A 171 -27.18 -5.87 -2.70
N THR A 172 -27.49 -6.22 -1.46
CA THR A 172 -28.86 -6.59 -1.06
C THR A 172 -29.86 -5.46 -1.35
N ASP A 173 -31.15 -5.79 -1.56
CA ASP A 173 -32.20 -4.79 -1.84
C ASP A 173 -32.27 -3.67 -0.78
N ARG A 174 -32.02 -4.02 0.49
CA ARG A 174 -31.97 -3.05 1.59
C ARG A 174 -30.78 -2.10 1.40
N LEU A 175 -29.59 -2.66 1.14
CA LEU A 175 -28.37 -1.87 1.01
C LEU A 175 -28.38 -1.04 -0.27
N ARG A 176 -28.95 -1.55 -1.37
CA ARG A 176 -29.12 -0.80 -2.62
C ARG A 176 -29.98 0.45 -2.45
N ARG A 177 -31.04 0.41 -1.65
CA ARG A 177 -31.84 1.62 -1.33
C ARG A 177 -30.99 2.66 -0.61
N LEU A 178 -30.20 2.23 0.37
CA LEU A 178 -29.27 3.11 1.09
C LEU A 178 -28.19 3.67 0.15
N GLU A 179 -27.67 2.86 -0.77
CA GLU A 179 -26.68 3.27 -1.77
C GLU A 179 -27.23 4.36 -2.71
N VAL A 180 -28.50 4.24 -3.15
CA VAL A 180 -29.16 5.27 -3.98
C VAL A 180 -29.32 6.59 -3.21
N GLU A 181 -29.75 6.53 -1.95
CA GLU A 181 -29.86 7.72 -1.10
C GLU A 181 -28.49 8.34 -0.80
N ALA A 182 -27.46 7.52 -0.57
CA ALA A 182 -26.10 7.96 -0.34
C ALA A 182 -25.52 8.66 -1.59
N ASN A 183 -25.75 8.12 -2.79
CA ASN A 183 -25.34 8.77 -4.03
C ASN A 183 -26.00 10.15 -4.17
N ALA A 184 -27.29 10.29 -3.86
CA ALA A 184 -27.98 11.58 -3.91
C ALA A 184 -27.45 12.59 -2.86
N ALA A 185 -27.10 12.12 -1.67
CA ALA A 185 -26.52 12.97 -0.62
C ALA A 185 -25.09 13.42 -0.98
N PHE A 186 -24.24 12.51 -1.44
CA PHE A 186 -22.86 12.84 -1.79
C PHE A 186 -22.73 13.59 -3.12
N ASP A 187 -23.70 13.50 -4.03
CA ASP A 187 -23.77 14.40 -5.19
C ASP A 187 -24.05 15.86 -4.78
N GLN A 188 -24.91 16.08 -3.77
CA GLN A 188 -25.11 17.41 -3.19
C GLN A 188 -23.86 17.89 -2.45
N TYR A 189 -23.22 17.03 -1.65
CA TYR A 189 -21.93 17.33 -1.01
C TYR A 189 -20.88 17.79 -2.04
N ARG A 190 -20.71 16.99 -3.11
CA ARG A 190 -19.82 17.32 -4.24
C ARG A 190 -20.17 18.68 -4.82
N GLN A 191 -21.45 18.95 -5.09
CA GLN A 191 -21.86 20.22 -5.68
C GLN A 191 -21.54 21.42 -4.77
N MET A 192 -21.73 21.29 -3.46
CA MET A 192 -21.45 22.38 -2.48
C MET A 192 -19.95 22.65 -2.31
N TYR A 193 -19.12 21.61 -2.28
CA TYR A 193 -17.70 21.74 -1.98
C TYR A 193 -16.81 21.89 -3.23
N PHE A 194 -17.19 21.24 -4.32
CA PHE A 194 -16.39 21.18 -5.54
C PHE A 194 -16.99 21.97 -6.69
N GLU A 195 -18.27 22.38 -6.65
CA GLU A 195 -18.95 23.13 -7.71
C GLU A 195 -18.88 22.46 -9.10
N GLY A 196 -18.98 21.13 -9.15
CA GLY A 196 -18.84 20.30 -10.36
C GLY A 196 -18.02 19.04 -10.11
N GLY A 197 -17.46 18.43 -11.16
CA GLY A 197 -16.85 17.10 -11.07
C GLY A 197 -17.88 15.97 -11.06
N VAL A 198 -17.43 14.75 -10.76
CA VAL A 198 -18.26 13.54 -10.68
C VAL A 198 -18.11 12.92 -9.30
N SER A 199 -19.16 12.33 -8.76
CA SER A 199 -19.11 11.50 -7.55
C SER A 199 -19.83 10.18 -7.77
N SER A 200 -19.46 9.17 -7.01
CA SER A 200 -20.12 7.86 -7.01
C SER A 200 -19.96 7.20 -5.65
N VAL A 201 -21.01 6.53 -5.20
CA VAL A 201 -21.01 5.76 -3.95
C VAL A 201 -21.36 4.31 -4.26
N TYR A 202 -20.56 3.38 -3.74
CA TYR A 202 -20.81 1.95 -3.84
C TYR A 202 -20.82 1.34 -2.45
N LEU A 203 -21.83 0.53 -2.14
CA LEU A 203 -21.95 -0.19 -0.88
C LEU A 203 -21.95 -1.70 -1.13
N TRP A 204 -21.42 -2.47 -0.20
CA TRP A 204 -21.44 -3.94 -0.21
C TRP A 204 -21.67 -4.50 1.19
N ASP A 205 -22.33 -5.65 1.25
CA ASP A 205 -22.71 -6.30 2.50
C ASP A 205 -21.50 -6.95 3.20
N LEU A 206 -21.52 -6.95 4.54
CA LEU A 206 -20.59 -7.68 5.40
C LEU A 206 -21.37 -8.58 6.36
N ASP A 207 -20.72 -9.56 6.98
CA ASP A 207 -21.37 -10.46 7.95
C ASP A 207 -22.04 -9.70 9.13
N HIS A 208 -21.41 -8.60 9.57
CA HIS A 208 -21.83 -7.80 10.72
C HIS A 208 -21.96 -6.30 10.38
N GLY A 209 -22.60 -6.00 9.25
CA GLY A 209 -22.91 -4.64 8.83
C GLY A 209 -22.73 -4.47 7.32
N PHE A 210 -22.08 -3.39 6.91
CA PHE A 210 -21.78 -3.14 5.50
C PHE A 210 -20.52 -2.29 5.38
N ALA A 211 -19.95 -2.25 4.19
CA ALA A 211 -18.91 -1.29 3.86
C ALA A 211 -19.29 -0.53 2.60
N GLY A 212 -18.56 0.55 2.33
CA GLY A 212 -18.79 1.36 1.17
C GLY A 212 -17.58 2.17 0.79
N VAL A 213 -17.61 2.65 -0.45
CA VAL A 213 -16.66 3.63 -0.95
C VAL A 213 -17.40 4.86 -1.47
N ILE A 214 -16.92 6.04 -1.08
CA ILE A 214 -17.35 7.33 -1.62
C ILE A 214 -16.21 7.88 -2.47
N LEU A 215 -16.51 8.14 -3.73
CA LEU A 215 -15.56 8.61 -4.73
C LEU A 215 -15.94 10.02 -5.18
N ILE A 216 -14.96 10.91 -5.27
CA ILE A 216 -15.14 12.24 -5.86
C ILE A 216 -13.97 12.53 -6.78
N LYS A 217 -14.26 12.91 -8.02
CA LYS A 217 -13.25 13.35 -8.99
C LYS A 217 -13.57 14.74 -9.48
N ARG A 218 -12.62 15.66 -9.31
CA ARG A 218 -12.70 17.01 -9.87
C ARG A 218 -11.45 17.33 -10.69
N ALA A 219 -11.64 17.38 -12.00
CA ALA A 219 -10.65 17.97 -12.90
C ALA A 219 -10.76 19.51 -12.87
N GLY A 220 -9.62 20.18 -12.88
CA GLY A 220 -9.54 21.62 -13.11
C GLY A 220 -9.91 21.96 -14.55
N ASP A 221 -10.42 23.16 -14.74
CA ASP A 221 -10.82 23.72 -16.05
C ASP A 221 -9.63 24.04 -16.97
N GLY A 222 -8.40 23.83 -16.52
CA GLY A 222 -7.18 24.18 -17.25
C GLY A 222 -6.91 25.69 -17.30
N ALA A 223 -7.65 26.49 -16.53
CA ALA A 223 -7.51 27.94 -16.56
C ALA A 223 -6.07 28.36 -16.23
N ARG A 224 -5.62 29.41 -16.93
CA ARG A 224 -4.29 30.03 -16.71
C ARG A 224 -3.11 29.06 -16.90
N ASN A 225 -3.24 28.07 -17.77
CA ASN A 225 -2.24 27.01 -18.03
C ASN A 225 -1.88 26.19 -16.79
N ILE A 226 -2.83 26.06 -15.86
CA ILE A 226 -2.71 25.17 -14.69
C ILE A 226 -3.68 24.03 -14.91
N LYS A 227 -3.14 22.82 -15.09
CA LYS A 227 -3.92 21.60 -15.06
C LYS A 227 -3.90 21.07 -13.64
N GLY A 228 -5.04 20.61 -13.16
CA GLY A 228 -5.15 20.02 -11.84
C GLY A 228 -6.18 18.91 -11.82
N CYS A 229 -6.00 17.94 -10.94
CA CYS A 229 -6.98 16.89 -10.69
C CYS A 229 -6.98 16.61 -9.18
N TRP A 230 -8.19 16.50 -8.65
CA TRP A 230 -8.46 16.06 -7.30
C TRP A 230 -9.24 14.75 -7.37
N ASP A 231 -8.76 13.73 -6.68
CA ASP A 231 -9.41 12.43 -6.54
C ASP A 231 -9.54 12.11 -5.04
N SER A 232 -10.77 11.95 -4.55
CA SER A 232 -11.07 11.49 -3.19
C SER A 232 -11.57 10.05 -3.22
N ILE A 233 -11.03 9.22 -2.34
CA ILE A 233 -11.42 7.83 -2.13
C ILE A 233 -11.64 7.64 -0.63
N HIS A 234 -12.88 7.45 -0.22
CA HIS A 234 -13.27 7.24 1.17
C HIS A 234 -13.84 5.85 1.33
N VAL A 235 -13.05 4.93 1.85
CA VAL A 235 -13.50 3.58 2.19
C VAL A 235 -13.99 3.60 3.64
N ILE A 236 -15.25 3.23 3.85
CA ILE A 236 -15.87 3.20 5.16
C ILE A 236 -16.39 1.81 5.48
N GLU A 237 -16.01 1.29 6.63
CA GLU A 237 -16.53 0.06 7.20
C GLU A 237 -17.51 0.41 8.33
N VAL A 238 -18.69 -0.18 8.31
CA VAL A 238 -19.77 0.05 9.28
C VAL A 238 -20.10 -1.26 9.96
N GLN A 239 -19.75 -1.37 11.24
CA GLN A 239 -20.10 -2.51 12.07
C GLN A 239 -21.35 -2.19 12.90
N GLU A 240 -22.48 -2.77 12.54
CA GLU A 240 -23.74 -2.59 13.28
C GLU A 240 -23.67 -3.38 14.60
N LYS A 241 -23.89 -2.72 15.75
CA LYS A 241 -23.95 -3.43 17.03
C LYS A 241 -25.24 -4.25 17.11
N SER A 242 -25.23 -5.34 17.89
CA SER A 242 -26.35 -6.29 18.03
C SER A 242 -27.72 -5.68 18.38
N THR A 243 -27.73 -4.50 19.02
CA THR A 243 -28.96 -3.78 19.36
C THR A 243 -29.54 -2.95 18.21
N GLY A 244 -28.79 -2.75 17.12
CA GLY A 244 -29.17 -1.94 15.96
C GLY A 244 -29.25 -0.42 16.22
N ARG A 245 -28.98 0.03 17.46
CA ARG A 245 -29.11 1.44 17.88
C ARG A 245 -27.83 2.25 17.74
N SER A 246 -26.74 1.60 17.39
CA SER A 246 -25.43 2.22 17.21
C SER A 246 -24.58 1.38 16.28
N ALA A 247 -23.67 2.03 15.56
CA ALA A 247 -22.68 1.38 14.73
C ALA A 247 -21.29 1.96 15.00
N HIS A 248 -20.27 1.14 14.78
CA HIS A 248 -18.88 1.56 14.76
C HIS A 248 -18.50 1.84 13.31
N TYR A 249 -17.94 3.02 13.05
CA TYR A 249 -17.55 3.48 11.74
C TYR A 249 -16.03 3.60 11.67
N LYS A 250 -15.43 2.96 10.68
CA LYS A 250 -14.00 3.06 10.39
C LYS A 250 -13.82 3.62 8.99
N LEU A 251 -13.31 4.85 8.91
CA LEU A 251 -13.08 5.57 7.68
C LEU A 251 -11.59 5.56 7.34
N THR A 252 -11.24 5.05 6.16
CA THR A 252 -9.93 5.22 5.51
C THR A 252 -10.12 6.14 4.31
N SER A 253 -9.46 7.30 4.31
CA SER A 253 -9.59 8.32 3.27
C SER A 253 -8.25 8.55 2.60
N THR A 254 -8.20 8.37 1.29
CA THR A 254 -7.08 8.77 0.43
C THR A 254 -7.53 9.92 -0.44
N VAL A 255 -6.74 10.99 -0.46
CA VAL A 255 -6.89 12.07 -1.45
C VAL A 255 -5.65 12.13 -2.30
N MET A 256 -5.82 12.07 -3.61
CA MET A 256 -4.77 12.34 -4.58
C MET A 256 -4.96 13.74 -5.14
N LEU A 257 -3.87 14.49 -5.16
CA LEU A 257 -3.82 15.80 -5.79
C LEU A 257 -2.71 15.79 -6.82
N TRP A 258 -3.04 16.21 -8.02
CA TRP A 258 -2.07 16.47 -9.07
C TRP A 258 -2.26 17.88 -9.61
N LEU A 259 -1.16 18.60 -9.77
CA LEU A 259 -1.09 19.96 -10.28
C LEU A 259 0.09 20.07 -11.23
N GLN A 260 -0.18 20.56 -12.43
CA GLN A 260 0.84 20.89 -13.43
C GLN A 260 0.65 22.34 -13.86
N THR A 261 1.71 23.12 -13.76
CA THR A 261 1.76 24.49 -14.27
C THR A 261 2.90 24.62 -15.27
N SER A 262 2.65 25.31 -16.37
CA SER A 262 3.69 25.67 -17.33
C SER A 262 3.64 27.16 -17.59
N ARG A 263 4.68 27.87 -17.13
CA ARG A 263 4.81 29.33 -17.29
C ARG A 263 6.23 29.69 -17.74
N PRO A 264 6.39 30.75 -18.55
CA PRO A 264 7.72 31.16 -19.03
C PRO A 264 8.76 31.40 -17.92
N GLY A 265 8.35 31.95 -16.77
CA GLY A 265 9.26 32.27 -15.67
C GLY A 265 9.63 31.10 -14.77
N SER A 266 8.75 30.12 -14.58
CA SER A 266 8.97 28.97 -13.68
C SER A 266 9.29 27.68 -14.43
N GLY A 267 9.23 27.67 -15.76
CA GLY A 267 9.21 26.45 -16.56
C GLY A 267 7.98 25.60 -16.28
N THR A 268 8.12 24.29 -16.51
CA THR A 268 7.11 23.29 -16.14
C THR A 268 7.35 22.78 -14.73
N MET A 269 6.34 22.88 -13.89
CA MET A 269 6.35 22.37 -12.53
C MET A 269 5.21 21.38 -12.36
N ASN A 270 5.54 20.20 -11.86
CA ASN A 270 4.59 19.13 -11.54
C ASN A 270 4.63 18.88 -10.04
N LEU A 271 3.50 19.05 -9.38
CA LEU A 271 3.28 18.67 -7.99
C LEU A 271 2.23 17.57 -7.99
N GLY A 272 2.55 16.41 -7.42
CA GLY A 272 1.60 15.32 -7.35
C GLY A 272 1.93 14.37 -6.23
N GLY A 273 0.92 13.65 -5.77
CA GLY A 273 1.01 12.71 -4.66
C GLY A 273 -0.34 12.48 -4.01
N SER A 274 -0.33 11.68 -2.96
CA SER A 274 -1.53 11.33 -2.20
C SER A 274 -1.29 11.47 -0.71
N LEU A 275 -2.38 11.63 0.04
CA LEU A 275 -2.37 11.57 1.49
C LEU A 275 -3.49 10.64 1.95
N THR A 276 -3.12 9.63 2.74
CA THR A 276 -4.07 8.69 3.35
C THR A 276 -4.16 8.93 4.85
N ARG A 277 -5.38 8.94 5.39
CA ARG A 277 -5.67 9.05 6.82
C ARG A 277 -6.80 8.11 7.23
N GLN A 278 -6.77 7.70 8.50
CA GLN A 278 -7.79 6.86 9.10
C GLN A 278 -8.44 7.57 10.29
N MET A 279 -9.72 7.28 10.53
CA MET A 279 -10.48 7.75 11.67
C MET A 279 -11.56 6.74 12.01
N GLU A 280 -11.76 6.51 13.31
CA GLU A 280 -12.80 5.62 13.83
C GLU A 280 -13.72 6.39 14.77
N GLN A 281 -15.02 6.10 14.72
CA GLN A 281 -16.01 6.74 15.56
C GLN A 281 -17.23 5.84 15.76
N ASP A 282 -17.78 5.83 16.98
CA ASP A 282 -19.09 5.26 17.25
C ASP A 282 -20.19 6.31 17.00
N GLY A 283 -21.25 5.90 16.31
CA GLY A 283 -22.41 6.75 16.01
C GLY A 283 -23.72 6.09 16.40
N THR A 284 -24.69 6.88 16.87
CA THR A 284 -26.06 6.41 17.12
C THR A 284 -26.80 6.22 15.80
N VAL A 285 -27.67 5.21 15.75
CA VAL A 285 -28.45 4.85 14.58
C VAL A 285 -29.91 4.76 15.03
N SER A 286 -30.74 5.71 14.60
CA SER A 286 -32.19 5.68 14.84
C SER A 286 -32.96 5.14 13.64
N GLU A 287 -32.50 5.47 12.44
CA GLU A 287 -33.10 5.08 11.16
C GLU A 287 -31.97 4.77 10.15
N PRO A 288 -32.22 4.01 9.06
CA PRO A 288 -31.18 3.70 8.08
C PRO A 288 -30.46 4.93 7.49
N THR A 289 -31.19 6.02 7.28
CA THR A 289 -30.66 7.33 6.83
C THR A 289 -29.64 7.93 7.81
N SER A 290 -29.68 7.53 9.08
CA SER A 290 -28.70 7.96 10.10
C SER A 290 -27.29 7.52 9.74
N HIS A 291 -27.12 6.38 9.04
CA HIS A 291 -25.82 5.97 8.53
C HIS A 291 -25.27 6.99 7.55
N ILE A 292 -26.07 7.48 6.60
CA ILE A 292 -25.64 8.48 5.62
C ILE A 292 -25.19 9.77 6.32
N VAL A 293 -25.92 10.21 7.34
CA VAL A 293 -25.55 11.40 8.13
C VAL A 293 -24.22 11.20 8.87
N ASN A 294 -24.05 10.05 9.53
CA ASN A 294 -22.82 9.73 10.26
C ASN A 294 -21.62 9.61 9.32
N MET A 295 -21.78 8.89 8.19
CA MET A 295 -20.75 8.78 7.15
C MET A 295 -20.40 10.14 6.54
N GLY A 296 -21.41 10.96 6.24
CA GLY A 296 -21.22 12.30 5.67
C GLY A 296 -20.40 13.22 6.57
N ARG A 297 -20.68 13.24 7.88
CA ARG A 297 -19.89 14.01 8.86
C ARG A 297 -18.44 13.55 8.94
N LEU A 298 -18.22 12.23 8.96
CA LEU A 298 -16.87 11.65 9.00
C LEU A 298 -16.06 12.02 7.75
N VAL A 299 -16.68 11.90 6.57
CA VAL A 299 -16.06 12.27 5.29
C VAL A 299 -15.76 13.76 5.24
N GLU A 300 -16.71 14.61 5.60
CA GLU A 300 -16.55 16.08 5.59
C GLU A 300 -15.42 16.54 6.51
N ASP A 301 -15.37 16.04 7.75
CA ASP A 301 -14.30 16.37 8.70
C ASP A 301 -12.94 15.88 8.21
N MET A 302 -12.89 14.67 7.63
CA MET A 302 -11.65 14.10 7.13
C MET A 302 -11.13 14.83 5.89
N GLU A 303 -11.97 15.10 4.90
CA GLU A 303 -11.59 15.86 3.71
C GLU A 303 -11.08 17.26 4.09
N ASN A 304 -11.74 17.94 5.01
CA ASN A 304 -11.29 19.26 5.47
C ASN A 304 -9.90 19.20 6.12
N LYS A 305 -9.65 18.20 6.97
CA LYS A 305 -8.33 17.97 7.58
C LYS A 305 -7.27 17.64 6.53
N ILE A 306 -7.58 16.75 5.59
CA ILE A 306 -6.66 16.37 4.51
C ILE A 306 -6.35 17.56 3.61
N ARG A 307 -7.36 18.35 3.21
CA ARG A 307 -7.19 19.56 2.39
C ARG A 307 -6.26 20.56 3.06
N HIS A 308 -6.39 20.76 4.37
CA HIS A 308 -5.50 21.64 5.12
C HIS A 308 -4.05 21.11 5.12
N THR A 309 -3.86 19.82 5.41
CA THR A 309 -2.54 19.18 5.40
C THR A 309 -1.90 19.20 4.01
N LEU A 310 -2.67 18.96 2.93
CA LEU A 310 -2.19 19.05 1.56
C LEU A 310 -1.71 20.45 1.22
N ASN A 311 -2.43 21.50 1.64
CA ASN A 311 -2.01 22.88 1.43
C ASN A 311 -0.65 23.17 2.08
N GLU A 312 -0.49 22.79 3.35
CA GLU A 312 0.78 22.98 4.09
C GLU A 312 1.95 22.21 3.46
N ILE A 313 1.73 20.96 3.04
CA ILE A 313 2.78 20.14 2.45
C ILE A 313 3.14 20.66 1.05
N TYR A 314 2.15 20.82 0.17
CA TYR A 314 2.37 21.15 -1.24
C TYR A 314 2.90 22.56 -1.44
N PHE A 315 2.38 23.54 -0.71
CA PHE A 315 2.73 24.95 -0.95
C PHE A 315 3.61 25.56 0.14
N GLY A 316 3.71 24.90 1.30
CA GLY A 316 4.66 25.24 2.35
C GLY A 316 5.95 24.41 2.22
N LYS A 317 5.89 23.13 2.59
CA LYS A 317 7.11 22.30 2.72
C LYS A 317 7.90 22.15 1.43
N THR A 318 7.25 21.90 0.28
CA THR A 318 7.99 21.76 -0.98
C THR A 318 8.71 23.06 -1.37
N LYS A 319 8.07 24.21 -1.12
CA LYS A 319 8.63 25.54 -1.37
C LYS A 319 9.83 25.80 -0.46
N ASP A 320 9.73 25.46 0.82
CA ASP A 320 10.82 25.61 1.78
C ASP A 320 12.02 24.75 1.41
N ILE A 321 11.79 23.51 0.97
CA ILE A 321 12.86 22.62 0.47
C ILE A 321 13.54 23.24 -0.75
N VAL A 322 12.79 23.69 -1.75
CA VAL A 322 13.35 24.32 -2.96
C VAL A 322 14.17 25.57 -2.61
N ASN A 323 13.67 26.42 -1.71
CA ASN A 323 14.39 27.61 -1.25
C ASN A 323 15.63 27.27 -0.40
N GLY A 324 15.61 26.14 0.30
CA GLY A 324 16.76 25.62 1.05
C GLY A 324 17.87 25.08 0.15
N LEU A 325 17.53 24.50 -1.01
CA LEU A 325 18.52 24.04 -1.99
C LEU A 325 19.21 25.21 -2.70
N ARG A 326 18.49 26.30 -2.96
CA ARG A 326 19.04 27.49 -3.61
C ARG A 326 18.42 28.77 -3.07
N SER A 327 19.08 29.37 -2.09
CA SER A 327 18.68 30.67 -1.55
C SER A 327 19.17 31.83 -2.44
N ILE A 328 18.30 32.81 -2.65
CA ILE A 328 18.66 34.10 -3.24
C ILE A 328 19.36 35.00 -2.20
N GLN A 329 19.00 34.84 -0.92
CA GLN A 329 19.67 35.57 0.17
C GLN A 329 21.07 34.99 0.40
N PRO A 330 22.09 35.86 0.54
CA PRO A 330 23.42 35.43 0.93
C PRO A 330 23.40 34.59 2.20
N LEU A 331 24.23 33.56 2.25
CA LEU A 331 24.33 32.66 3.40
C LEU A 331 24.73 33.42 4.69
N ALA A 332 25.49 34.50 4.56
CA ALA A 332 25.88 35.35 5.68
C ALA A 332 24.65 35.98 6.37
N ASP A 333 23.72 36.53 5.59
CA ASP A 333 22.51 37.17 6.11
C ASP A 333 21.58 36.14 6.77
N GLN A 334 21.51 34.92 6.22
CA GLN A 334 20.77 33.82 6.86
C GLN A 334 21.38 33.42 8.21
N LYS A 335 22.71 33.28 8.29
CA LYS A 335 23.40 32.98 9.55
C LYS A 335 23.18 34.08 10.59
N GLN A 336 23.20 35.34 10.16
CA GLN A 336 22.98 36.47 11.06
C GLN A 336 21.53 36.50 11.60
N LYS A 337 20.54 36.17 10.76
CA LYS A 337 19.14 36.02 11.20
C LYS A 337 18.95 34.84 12.16
N GLN A 338 19.61 33.70 11.93
CA GLN A 338 19.56 32.56 12.84
C GLN A 338 20.17 32.91 14.21
N ALA A 339 21.36 33.51 14.22
CA ALA A 339 22.00 33.98 15.46
C ALA A 339 21.10 34.98 16.23
N PHE A 340 20.48 35.93 15.51
CA PHE A 340 19.53 36.86 16.12
C PHE A 340 18.29 36.15 16.70
N SER A 341 17.75 35.14 16.03
CA SER A 341 16.61 34.37 16.52
C SER A 341 16.96 33.55 17.76
N GLU A 342 18.16 32.97 17.82
CA GLU A 342 18.67 32.26 18.99
C GLU A 342 18.88 33.21 20.17
N ASP A 343 19.46 34.38 19.93
CA ASP A 343 19.62 35.42 20.94
C ASP A 343 18.27 35.89 21.49
N LEU A 344 17.27 36.07 20.62
CA LEU A 344 15.90 36.45 21.01
C LEU A 344 15.24 35.34 21.85
N ALA A 345 15.35 34.07 21.44
CA ALA A 345 14.80 32.94 22.18
C ALA A 345 15.43 32.83 23.58
N ASN A 346 16.75 32.98 23.66
CA ASN A 346 17.50 33.01 24.91
C ASN A 346 17.07 34.18 25.80
N ALA A 347 16.83 35.37 25.23
CA ALA A 347 16.35 36.53 25.97
C ALA A 347 14.93 36.33 26.51
N LEU A 348 14.04 35.69 25.74
CA LEU A 348 12.67 35.37 26.15
C LEU A 348 12.64 34.33 27.28
N GLN A 349 13.44 33.27 27.20
CA GLN A 349 13.56 32.28 28.28
C GLN A 349 14.08 32.91 29.58
N LYS A 350 15.12 33.77 29.49
CA LYS A 350 15.63 34.52 30.65
C LYS A 350 14.59 35.46 31.27
N ARG A 351 13.60 35.91 30.48
CA ARG A 351 12.51 36.75 30.97
C ARG A 351 11.43 35.95 31.68
N GLN A 352 11.11 34.74 31.22
CA GLN A 352 10.17 33.82 31.88
C GLN A 352 10.73 33.23 33.18
N GLY A 353 12.03 32.97 33.28
CA GLY A 353 12.67 32.51 34.52
C GLY A 353 12.80 33.57 35.62
N LYS A 354 12.44 34.83 35.35
CA LYS A 354 12.41 35.93 36.34
C LYS A 354 11.02 36.24 36.89
N SER A 355 9.99 35.52 36.43
CA SER A 355 8.58 35.80 36.77
C SER A 355 7.92 34.80 37.75
N ASP A 356 8.70 33.98 38.45
CA ASP A 356 8.21 33.18 39.59
C ASP A 356 8.88 33.68 40.90
N PRO A 357 8.15 34.41 41.77
CA PRO A 357 8.51 34.67 43.16
C PRO A 357 8.26 33.47 44.08
#